data_AF-A0A928SWQ5-F1
#
_entry.id   AF-A0A928SWQ5-F1
#
_cell.length_a   1.000
_cell.length_b   1.000
_cell.length_c   1.000
_cell.angle_alpha   90.00
_cell.angle_beta   90.00
_cell.angle_gamma   90.00
#
_symmetry.space_group_name_H-M   'P 1'
#
loop_
_entity.id
_entity.type
_entity.pdbx_description
1 polymer ?
#
loop_
_entity_poly.entity_id
_entity_poly.type
_entity_poly.pdbx_seq_one_letter_code
_entity_poly.pdbx_strand_id
1 'polypeptide(L)'
;MRRPSRSRWSLVLSALGVALKLVVSLAVLATPLLGVWAASSLAAYGGKATWLPILAGLLAFPLAPLGWDAWSEYRRKRRKDARERILTFGDRLLLRTFAINFVLLGLLLATRPSVAFTALSTRGDWMLDGQQGALADQTRKLLFGVAARLEWLYELSHENPFEKLAEDDSDAKPEPPPAPAPTPSPSPAPAPSGSPAPAERPASKPASWPLPAELHPLVRDFPAAEEGSFESVARFIKAREPEPRARLKALHDYVADRIAYDAVALADDAIPAQDAKSVFDAKKGVCAGYANLLKAMAKVTGDEVVVVVGDARTDVDEIGGGGHAWNAAKIDGTWYLLDPTWDSGHVKGRTFTKGYTTNYFMTPPEIFGVDHLPEEERWQLRHRPISRGEFMRQPMLRARFHAYGLALERPDRSQVTVGAELGIELRNPGGAFMLASMTAKGARDDELGEHCEVRPGPRIGVSCRFPRDGVYRVLLFAGPEEHGSFEHVGTFEAVSRR
;
A
#
# COMPACT_ATOMS: atom_id res chain seq x y z
N MET A 1 -65.23 -29.17 22.63
CA MET A 1 -63.90 -28.59 22.98
C MET A 1 -63.12 -28.29 21.71
N ARG A 2 -62.99 -27.02 21.33
CA ARG A 2 -62.17 -26.58 20.17
C ARG A 2 -60.71 -26.46 20.64
N ARG A 3 -59.78 -27.18 20.01
CA ARG A 3 -58.33 -27.01 20.23
C ARG A 3 -57.94 -25.58 19.83
N PRO A 4 -57.19 -24.82 20.65
CA PRO A 4 -56.77 -23.48 20.29
C PRO A 4 -55.77 -23.56 19.12
N SER A 5 -55.96 -22.70 18.11
CA SER A 5 -55.04 -22.60 16.98
C SER A 5 -53.66 -22.20 17.50
N ARG A 6 -52.65 -23.05 17.25
CA ARG A 6 -51.25 -22.71 17.49
C ARG A 6 -50.97 -21.36 16.83
N SER A 7 -50.64 -20.37 17.65
CA SER A 7 -50.57 -18.97 17.25
C SER A 7 -49.44 -18.74 16.25
N ARG A 8 -49.62 -17.79 15.32
CA ARG A 8 -48.59 -17.29 14.40
C ARG A 8 -47.26 -16.97 15.13
N TRP A 9 -47.33 -16.55 16.39
CA TRP A 9 -46.18 -16.31 17.26
C TRP A 9 -45.32 -17.56 17.54
N SER A 10 -45.93 -18.74 17.69
CA SER A 10 -45.19 -20.00 17.87
C SER A 10 -44.40 -20.39 16.60
N LEU A 11 -44.92 -20.08 15.42
CA LEU A 11 -44.24 -20.30 14.14
C LEU A 11 -43.10 -19.31 13.93
N VAL A 12 -43.30 -18.03 14.27
CA VAL A 12 -42.25 -17.00 14.20
C VAL A 12 -41.11 -17.29 15.17
N LEU A 13 -41.41 -17.65 16.42
CA LEU A 13 -40.40 -18.04 17.41
C LEU A 13 -39.65 -19.32 17.02
N SER A 14 -40.34 -20.29 16.42
CA SER A 14 -39.70 -21.50 15.89
C SER A 14 -38.80 -21.19 14.71
N ALA A 15 -39.23 -20.32 13.79
CA ALA A 15 -38.44 -19.88 12.64
C ALA A 15 -37.20 -19.10 13.09
N LEU A 16 -37.33 -18.19 14.06
CA LEU A 16 -36.22 -17.49 14.70
C LEU A 16 -35.24 -18.46 15.38
N GLY A 17 -35.76 -19.47 16.09
CA GLY A 17 -34.93 -20.50 16.71
C GLY A 17 -34.17 -21.37 15.70
N VAL A 18 -34.79 -21.70 14.56
CA VAL A 18 -34.13 -22.42 13.45
C VAL A 18 -33.07 -21.53 12.79
N ALA A 19 -33.39 -20.26 12.51
CA ALA A 19 -32.44 -19.31 11.94
C ALA A 19 -31.22 -19.10 12.85
N LEU A 20 -31.43 -18.93 14.16
CA LEU A 20 -30.35 -18.81 15.14
C LEU A 20 -29.48 -20.06 15.17
N LYS A 21 -30.08 -21.25 15.17
CA LYS A 21 -29.32 -22.51 15.12
C LYS A 21 -28.49 -22.62 13.85
N LEU A 22 -29.04 -22.25 12.69
CA LEU A 22 -28.31 -22.24 11.42
C LEU A 22 -27.13 -21.27 11.47
N VAL A 23 -27.33 -20.05 11.98
CA VAL A 23 -26.26 -19.05 12.13
C VAL A 23 -25.17 -19.57 13.06
N VAL A 24 -25.53 -20.14 14.22
CA VAL A 24 -24.56 -20.70 15.17
C VAL A 24 -23.82 -21.89 14.55
N SER A 25 -24.50 -22.80 13.87
CA SER A 25 -23.87 -23.92 13.18
C SER A 25 -22.92 -23.46 12.08
N LEU A 26 -23.31 -22.45 11.28
CA LEU A 26 -22.43 -21.85 10.28
C LEU A 26 -21.23 -21.19 10.91
N ALA A 27 -21.39 -20.45 12.02
CA ALA A 27 -20.28 -19.85 12.75
C ALA A 27 -19.32 -20.92 13.27
N VAL A 28 -19.83 -22.00 13.88
CA VAL A 28 -19.02 -23.13 14.38
C VAL A 28 -18.21 -23.79 13.26
N LEU A 29 -18.76 -23.89 12.05
CA LEU A 29 -18.06 -24.44 10.89
C LEU A 29 -17.08 -23.43 10.27
N ALA A 30 -17.42 -22.14 10.28
CA ALA A 30 -16.59 -21.09 9.69
C ALA A 30 -15.36 -20.79 10.54
N THR A 31 -15.46 -20.76 11.87
CA THR A 31 -14.32 -20.43 12.75
C THR A 31 -13.08 -21.31 12.54
N PRO A 32 -13.15 -22.66 12.48
CA PRO A 32 -11.97 -23.47 12.21
C PRO A 32 -11.41 -23.23 10.80
N LEU A 33 -12.26 -23.03 9.80
CA LEU A 33 -11.82 -22.71 8.44
C LEU A 33 -11.08 -21.36 8.39
N LEU A 34 -11.61 -20.33 9.06
CA LEU A 34 -10.96 -19.03 9.19
C LEU A 34 -9.65 -19.12 9.99
N GLY A 35 -9.61 -19.95 11.04
CA GLY A 35 -8.41 -20.22 11.82
C GLY A 35 -7.30 -20.84 10.97
N VAL A 36 -7.62 -21.89 10.20
CA VAL A 36 -6.68 -22.52 9.26
C VAL A 36 -6.26 -21.55 8.16
N TRP A 37 -7.21 -20.80 7.60
CA TRP A 37 -6.92 -19.80 6.58
C TRP A 37 -5.96 -18.73 7.09
N ALA A 38 -6.22 -18.13 8.25
CA ALA A 38 -5.35 -17.11 8.84
C ALA A 38 -3.96 -17.66 9.18
N ALA A 39 -3.89 -18.82 9.83
CA ALA A 39 -2.62 -19.43 10.21
C ALA A 39 -1.79 -19.89 8.99
N SER A 40 -2.45 -20.42 7.95
CA SER A 40 -1.77 -20.81 6.70
C SER A 40 -1.35 -19.60 5.86
N SER A 41 -2.13 -18.52 5.84
CA SER A 41 -1.75 -17.27 5.19
C SER A 41 -0.54 -16.63 5.87
N LEU A 42 -0.49 -16.65 7.20
CA LEU A 42 0.67 -16.20 7.96
C LEU A 42 1.92 -17.04 7.68
N ALA A 43 1.75 -18.36 7.56
CA ALA A 43 2.84 -19.24 7.13
C ALA A 43 3.32 -18.91 5.70
N ALA A 44 2.38 -18.71 4.76
CA ALA A 44 2.69 -18.35 3.39
C ALA A 44 3.43 -17.01 3.28
N TYR A 45 2.97 -16.00 4.02
CA TYR A 45 3.60 -14.68 4.13
C TYR A 45 5.02 -14.75 4.68
N GLY A 46 5.26 -15.60 5.69
CA GLY A 46 6.60 -15.82 6.23
C GLY A 46 7.50 -16.75 5.39
N GLY A 47 7.07 -17.18 4.20
CA GLY A 47 7.80 -18.19 3.40
C GLY A 47 7.86 -19.58 4.03
N LYS A 48 7.02 -19.87 5.05
CA LYS A 48 6.99 -21.13 5.79
C LYS A 48 6.05 -22.15 5.16
N ALA A 49 6.19 -23.40 5.59
CA ALA A 49 5.35 -24.50 5.16
C ALA A 49 3.88 -24.30 5.60
N THR A 50 2.95 -24.29 4.65
CA THR A 50 1.53 -24.04 4.89
C THR A 50 0.76 -25.27 5.40
N TRP A 51 1.33 -26.49 5.25
CA TRP A 51 0.71 -27.73 5.72
C TRP A 51 0.66 -27.86 7.25
N LEU A 52 1.61 -27.24 7.97
CA LEU A 52 1.66 -27.28 9.43
C LEU A 52 0.41 -26.66 10.07
N PRO A 53 -0.02 -25.42 9.69
CA PRO A 53 -1.30 -24.87 10.10
C PRO A 53 -2.52 -25.73 9.75
N ILE A 54 -2.49 -26.42 8.60
CA ILE A 54 -3.60 -27.29 8.18
C ILE A 54 -3.71 -28.50 9.12
N LEU A 55 -2.58 -29.13 9.49
CA LEU A 55 -2.57 -30.22 10.48
C LEU A 55 -2.95 -29.74 11.88
N ALA A 56 -2.48 -28.55 12.29
CA ALA A 56 -2.90 -27.94 13.54
C ALA A 56 -4.41 -27.67 13.57
N GLY A 57 -4.99 -27.30 12.42
CA GLY A 57 -6.43 -27.22 12.21
C GLY A 57 -7.15 -28.54 12.50
N LEU A 58 -6.63 -29.67 12.00
CA LEU A 58 -7.19 -31.01 12.27
C LEU A 58 -7.12 -31.40 13.76
N LEU A 59 -6.09 -30.93 14.47
CA LEU A 59 -6.00 -31.08 15.93
C LEU A 59 -7.03 -30.20 16.65
N ALA A 60 -7.17 -28.94 16.25
CA ALA A 60 -8.14 -28.00 16.81
C ALA A 60 -9.60 -28.38 16.49
N PHE A 61 -9.82 -29.10 15.38
CA PHE A 61 -11.09 -29.69 14.99
C PHE A 61 -10.87 -30.87 14.02
N PRO A 62 -11.35 -32.09 14.32
CA PRO A 62 -12.28 -32.43 15.40
C PRO A 62 -11.63 -32.99 16.68
N LEU A 63 -10.30 -33.18 16.74
CA LEU A 63 -9.67 -33.99 17.78
C LEU A 63 -9.73 -33.39 19.19
N ALA A 64 -9.37 -32.12 19.37
CA ALA A 64 -9.39 -31.45 20.68
C ALA A 64 -10.81 -31.35 21.29
N PRO A 65 -11.87 -30.98 20.54
CA PRO A 65 -13.24 -31.02 21.03
C PRO A 65 -13.69 -32.41 21.50
N LEU A 66 -13.33 -33.47 20.76
CA LEU A 66 -13.63 -34.85 21.13
C LEU A 66 -12.88 -35.26 22.41
N GLY A 67 -11.59 -34.95 22.50
CA GLY A 67 -10.78 -35.20 23.69
C GLY A 67 -11.31 -34.47 24.93
N TRP A 68 -11.75 -33.22 24.78
CA TRP A 68 -12.37 -32.47 25.88
C TRP A 68 -13.72 -33.10 26.30
N ASP A 69 -14.57 -33.57 25.39
CA ASP A 69 -15.79 -34.28 25.80
C ASP A 69 -15.48 -35.59 26.52
N ALA A 70 -14.56 -36.40 25.99
CA ALA A 70 -14.15 -37.66 26.61
C ALA A 70 -13.58 -37.46 28.01
N TRP A 71 -12.72 -36.45 28.21
CA TRP A 71 -12.18 -36.13 29.52
C TRP A 71 -13.22 -35.56 30.49
N SER A 72 -14.17 -34.76 29.98
CA SER A 72 -15.32 -34.29 30.76
C SER A 72 -16.17 -35.46 31.26
N GLU A 73 -16.40 -36.46 30.41
CA GLU A 73 -17.13 -37.68 30.79
C GLU A 73 -16.36 -38.53 31.81
N TYR A 74 -15.06 -38.72 31.60
CA TYR A 74 -14.19 -39.41 32.54
C TYR A 74 -14.22 -38.74 33.93
N ARG A 75 -14.05 -37.42 34.01
CA ARG A 75 -14.11 -36.68 35.28
C ARG A 75 -15.47 -36.77 35.95
N ARG A 76 -16.55 -36.76 35.16
CA ARG A 76 -17.92 -36.87 35.69
C ARG A 76 -18.18 -38.25 36.30
N LYS A 77 -17.77 -39.32 35.61
CA LYS A 77 -17.83 -40.70 36.13
C LYS A 77 -17.03 -40.83 37.42
N ARG A 78 -15.82 -40.27 37.47
CA ARG A 78 -14.97 -40.26 38.68
C ARG A 78 -15.60 -39.50 39.86
N ARG A 79 -16.34 -38.43 39.60
CA ARG A 79 -17.01 -37.60 40.63
C ARG A 79 -18.42 -38.09 41.03
N LYS A 80 -18.91 -39.19 40.43
CA LYS A 80 -20.28 -39.70 40.64
C LYS A 80 -21.36 -38.62 40.44
N ASP A 81 -21.12 -37.69 39.52
CA ASP A 81 -22.06 -36.58 39.27
C ASP A 81 -23.26 -37.08 38.46
N ALA A 82 -24.42 -37.13 39.13
CA ALA A 82 -25.67 -37.66 38.62
C ALA A 82 -26.56 -36.63 37.91
N ARG A 83 -26.15 -35.34 37.85
CA ARG A 83 -26.98 -34.27 37.24
C ARG A 83 -27.22 -34.51 35.75
N GLU A 84 -28.47 -34.47 35.29
CA GLU A 84 -28.76 -34.62 33.86
C GLU A 84 -28.09 -33.51 33.02
N ARG A 85 -27.59 -33.87 31.84
CA ARG A 85 -26.94 -32.92 30.92
C ARG A 85 -28.02 -32.15 30.18
N ILE A 86 -28.03 -30.84 30.36
CA ILE A 86 -28.91 -29.91 29.62
C ILE A 86 -28.59 -29.91 28.12
N LEU A 87 -27.31 -30.11 27.75
CA LEU A 87 -26.82 -30.07 26.37
C LEU A 87 -26.57 -31.47 25.80
N THR A 88 -27.02 -31.71 24.56
CA THR A 88 -26.78 -32.97 23.83
C THR A 88 -25.29 -33.16 23.53
N PHE A 89 -24.88 -34.36 23.11
CA PHE A 89 -23.50 -34.58 22.65
C PHE A 89 -23.11 -33.65 21.51
N GLY A 90 -23.99 -33.48 20.51
CA GLY A 90 -23.80 -32.56 19.40
C GLY A 90 -23.62 -31.11 19.87
N ASP A 91 -24.49 -30.63 20.76
CA ASP A 91 -24.41 -29.25 21.27
C ASP A 91 -23.09 -28.99 21.99
N ARG A 92 -22.64 -29.94 22.82
CA ARG A 92 -21.36 -29.81 23.53
C ARG A 92 -20.17 -29.83 22.58
N LEU A 93 -20.21 -30.68 21.55
CA LEU A 93 -19.15 -30.75 20.55
C LEU A 93 -19.09 -29.46 19.73
N LEU A 94 -20.23 -28.91 19.32
CA LEU A 94 -20.34 -27.65 18.59
C LEU A 94 -19.79 -26.48 19.43
N LEU A 95 -20.25 -26.34 20.68
CA LEU A 95 -19.82 -25.25 21.57
C LEU A 95 -18.32 -25.33 21.88
N ARG A 96 -17.77 -26.53 22.10
CA ARG A 96 -16.33 -26.68 22.34
C ARG A 96 -15.50 -26.42 21.09
N THR A 97 -15.97 -26.85 19.93
CA THR A 97 -15.32 -26.55 18.65
C THR A 97 -15.25 -25.05 18.43
N PHE A 98 -16.38 -24.35 18.61
CA PHE A 98 -16.43 -22.90 18.52
C PHE A 98 -15.50 -22.26 19.56
N ALA A 99 -15.59 -22.63 20.84
CA ALA A 99 -14.77 -22.04 21.89
C ALA A 99 -13.26 -22.21 21.64
N ILE A 100 -12.81 -23.42 21.28
CA ILE A 100 -11.39 -23.67 20.99
C ILE A 100 -10.93 -22.82 19.79
N ASN A 101 -11.65 -22.90 18.66
CA ASN A 101 -11.22 -22.23 17.44
C ASN A 101 -11.36 -20.71 17.52
N PHE A 102 -12.36 -20.20 18.25
CA PHE A 102 -12.55 -18.78 18.49
C PHE A 102 -11.41 -18.21 19.34
N VAL A 103 -11.02 -18.91 20.41
CA VAL A 103 -9.86 -18.50 21.23
C VAL A 103 -8.57 -18.56 20.42
N LEU A 104 -8.35 -19.63 19.64
CA LEU A 104 -7.15 -19.76 18.81
C LEU A 104 -7.06 -18.66 17.74
N LEU A 105 -8.16 -18.43 17.00
CA LEU A 105 -8.24 -17.36 16.01
C LEU A 105 -8.08 -15.99 16.66
N GLY A 106 -8.76 -15.74 17.78
CA GLY A 106 -8.66 -14.50 18.53
C GLY A 106 -7.24 -14.22 19.02
N LEU A 107 -6.54 -15.23 19.57
CA LEU A 107 -5.13 -15.10 19.97
C LEU A 107 -4.22 -14.85 18.77
N LEU A 108 -4.46 -15.54 17.65
CA LEU A 108 -3.69 -15.35 16.42
C LEU A 108 -3.80 -13.90 15.91
N LEU A 109 -5.02 -13.35 15.88
CA LEU A 109 -5.26 -11.99 15.41
C LEU A 109 -4.83 -10.93 16.44
N ALA A 110 -5.00 -11.17 17.74
CA ALA A 110 -4.70 -10.18 18.78
C ALA A 110 -3.20 -10.01 19.07
N THR A 111 -2.39 -11.05 18.87
CA THR A 111 -0.96 -10.99 19.21
C THR A 111 -0.13 -10.19 18.21
N ARG A 112 -0.52 -10.17 16.93
CA ARG A 112 0.14 -9.40 15.86
C ARG A 112 -0.90 -8.96 14.82
N PRO A 113 -1.77 -7.98 15.14
CA PRO A 113 -2.95 -7.68 14.34
C PRO A 113 -2.60 -7.13 12.95
N SER A 114 -1.61 -6.25 12.84
CA SER A 114 -1.08 -5.78 11.55
C SER A 114 -0.49 -6.89 10.70
N VAL A 115 0.37 -7.75 11.26
CA VAL A 115 0.98 -8.85 10.52
C VAL A 115 -0.08 -9.85 10.04
N ALA A 116 -1.09 -10.12 10.87
CA ALA A 116 -2.20 -10.98 10.49
C ALA A 116 -3.01 -10.37 9.34
N PHE A 117 -3.37 -9.09 9.43
CA PHE A 117 -4.04 -8.38 8.35
C PHE A 117 -3.21 -8.39 7.06
N THR A 118 -1.93 -8.01 7.14
CA THR A 118 -1.02 -7.99 5.99
C THR A 118 -0.96 -9.37 5.34
N ALA A 119 -0.74 -10.44 6.11
CA ALA A 119 -0.67 -11.79 5.59
C ALA A 119 -1.98 -12.24 4.90
N LEU A 120 -3.14 -11.92 5.47
CA LEU A 120 -4.44 -12.20 4.87
C LEU A 120 -4.67 -11.39 3.59
N SER A 121 -4.25 -10.13 3.60
CA SER A 121 -4.44 -9.20 2.49
C SER A 121 -3.48 -9.47 1.33
N THR A 122 -2.27 -9.98 1.56
CA THR A 122 -1.26 -10.18 0.50
C THR A 122 -1.11 -11.63 0.07
N ARG A 123 -1.27 -12.57 1.01
CA ARG A 123 -1.05 -14.01 0.81
C ARG A 123 -2.26 -14.86 1.22
N GLY A 124 -3.42 -14.25 1.42
CA GLY A 124 -4.67 -14.94 1.72
C GLY A 124 -5.13 -15.90 0.62
N ASP A 125 -4.66 -15.72 -0.62
CA ASP A 125 -4.98 -16.55 -1.78
C ASP A 125 -3.87 -17.56 -2.14
N TRP A 126 -2.91 -17.82 -1.25
CA TRP A 126 -1.74 -18.68 -1.54
C TRP A 126 -2.10 -20.06 -2.13
N MET A 127 -3.26 -20.62 -1.76
CA MET A 127 -3.75 -21.91 -2.29
C MET A 127 -4.14 -21.85 -3.78
N LEU A 128 -4.23 -20.65 -4.34
CA LEU A 128 -4.52 -20.37 -5.74
C LEU A 128 -3.26 -19.91 -6.50
N ASP A 129 -2.07 -19.97 -5.91
CA ASP A 129 -0.83 -19.59 -6.61
C ASP A 129 -0.70 -20.37 -7.94
N GLY A 130 -0.38 -19.68 -9.03
CA GLY A 130 -0.31 -20.24 -10.39
C GLY A 130 -1.65 -20.59 -11.04
N GLN A 131 -2.78 -20.51 -10.33
CA GLN A 131 -4.11 -20.79 -10.87
C GLN A 131 -4.69 -19.57 -11.59
N GLN A 132 -5.15 -19.77 -12.83
CA GLN A 132 -5.81 -18.76 -13.64
C GLN A 132 -7.24 -19.19 -13.97
N GLY A 133 -8.14 -18.22 -14.19
CA GLY A 133 -9.50 -18.46 -14.65
C GLY A 133 -10.57 -17.94 -13.70
N ALA A 134 -11.80 -17.87 -14.21
CA ALA A 134 -12.91 -17.16 -13.56
C ALA A 134 -13.19 -17.62 -12.12
N LEU A 135 -13.09 -18.93 -11.83
CA LEU A 135 -13.31 -19.46 -10.48
C LEU A 135 -12.21 -19.03 -9.50
N ALA A 136 -10.94 -19.09 -9.94
CA ALA A 136 -9.81 -18.64 -9.13
C ALA A 136 -9.93 -17.15 -8.84
N ASP A 137 -10.30 -16.34 -9.84
CA ASP A 137 -10.45 -14.89 -9.70
C ASP A 137 -11.63 -14.52 -8.79
N GLN A 138 -12.76 -15.22 -8.89
CA GLN A 138 -13.88 -15.05 -7.97
C GLN A 138 -13.50 -15.42 -6.53
N THR A 139 -12.74 -16.51 -6.36
CA THR A 139 -12.28 -16.95 -5.04
C THR A 139 -11.32 -15.93 -4.42
N ARG A 140 -10.36 -15.40 -5.20
CA ARG A 140 -9.47 -14.31 -4.76
C ARG A 140 -10.25 -13.09 -4.31
N LYS A 141 -11.23 -12.64 -5.11
CA LYS A 141 -12.10 -11.51 -4.77
C LYS A 141 -12.83 -11.73 -3.46
N LEU A 142 -13.35 -12.94 -3.22
CA LEU A 142 -14.01 -13.28 -1.96
C LEU A 142 -13.02 -13.23 -0.78
N LEU A 143 -11.86 -13.89 -0.90
CA LEU A 143 -10.85 -13.94 0.16
C LEU A 143 -10.33 -12.54 0.53
N PHE A 144 -9.99 -11.73 -0.46
CA PHE A 144 -9.53 -10.35 -0.24
C PHE A 144 -10.66 -9.44 0.24
N GLY A 145 -11.90 -9.67 -0.17
CA GLY A 145 -13.06 -8.97 0.37
C GLY A 145 -13.30 -9.27 1.85
N VAL A 146 -13.02 -10.50 2.30
CA VAL A 146 -13.03 -10.85 3.73
C VAL A 146 -11.85 -10.20 4.45
N ALA A 147 -10.64 -10.24 3.89
CA ALA A 147 -9.45 -9.62 4.48
C ALA A 147 -9.62 -8.09 4.64
N ALA A 148 -10.20 -7.41 3.66
CA ALA A 148 -10.47 -5.96 3.72
C ALA A 148 -11.39 -5.57 4.89
N ARG A 149 -12.33 -6.43 5.29
CA ARG A 149 -13.18 -6.18 6.49
C ARG A 149 -12.42 -6.28 7.81
N LEU A 150 -11.17 -6.74 7.76
CA LEU A 150 -10.27 -6.84 8.91
C LEU A 150 -9.23 -5.72 8.93
N GLU A 151 -9.38 -4.67 8.12
CA GLU A 151 -8.47 -3.53 8.07
C GLU A 151 -8.29 -2.81 9.42
N TRP A 152 -9.33 -2.81 10.25
CA TRP A 152 -9.27 -2.32 11.63
C TRP A 152 -8.16 -2.99 12.47
N LEU A 153 -7.74 -4.21 12.15
CA LEU A 153 -6.59 -4.86 12.80
C LEU A 153 -5.27 -4.12 12.52
N TYR A 154 -5.13 -3.58 11.31
CA TYR A 154 -3.97 -2.79 10.95
C TYR A 154 -4.00 -1.45 11.68
N GLU A 155 -5.11 -0.72 11.57
CA GLU A 155 -5.32 0.61 12.16
C GLU A 155 -5.08 0.61 13.68
N LEU A 156 -5.52 -0.42 14.41
CA LEU A 156 -5.29 -0.55 15.85
C LEU A 156 -3.81 -0.58 16.28
N SER A 157 -2.89 -0.79 15.34
CA SER A 157 -1.48 -1.00 15.63
C SER A 157 -0.54 -0.13 14.81
N HIS A 158 -1.08 0.71 13.93
CA HIS A 158 -0.31 1.57 13.01
C HIS A 158 -0.84 3.00 13.11
N GLU A 159 -0.34 3.73 14.11
CA GLU A 159 -0.47 5.19 14.13
C GLU A 159 0.59 5.81 13.22
N ASN A 160 0.22 6.84 12.47
CA ASN A 160 1.17 7.61 11.70
C ASN A 160 1.87 8.64 12.61
N PRO A 161 3.19 8.53 12.85
CA PRO A 161 3.89 9.44 13.76
C PRO A 161 3.91 10.88 13.25
N PHE A 162 3.69 11.10 11.95
CA PHE A 162 3.72 12.43 11.34
C PHE A 162 2.38 13.15 11.39
N GLU A 163 1.28 12.49 11.76
CA GLU A 163 -0.03 13.13 11.91
C GLU A 163 0.04 14.30 12.91
N LYS A 164 0.75 14.11 14.02
CA LYS A 164 0.94 15.15 15.06
C LYS A 164 1.91 16.26 14.65
N LEU A 165 2.73 16.01 13.63
CA LEU A 165 3.72 16.96 13.10
C LEU A 165 3.21 17.72 11.88
N ALA A 166 2.20 17.19 11.20
CA ALA A 166 1.52 17.86 10.11
C ALA A 166 0.74 19.06 10.66
N GLU A 167 1.02 20.25 10.13
CA GLU A 167 0.23 21.43 10.46
C GLU A 167 -1.16 21.30 9.83
N ASP A 168 -2.16 20.94 10.64
CA ASP A 168 -3.57 21.03 10.28
C ASP A 168 -4.12 22.37 10.79
N ASP A 169 -4.28 23.33 9.87
CA ASP A 169 -5.00 24.56 10.22
C ASP A 169 -6.46 24.13 10.39
N SER A 170 -7.08 24.45 11.52
CA SER A 170 -8.44 24.02 11.95
C SER A 170 -9.60 24.38 11.02
N ASP A 171 -9.33 24.89 9.82
CA ASP A 171 -10.30 25.02 8.73
C ASP A 171 -10.34 23.67 8.00
N ALA A 172 -11.43 22.93 8.18
CA ALA A 172 -11.63 21.59 7.61
C ALA A 172 -11.04 21.49 6.19
N LYS A 173 -10.04 20.62 6.02
CA LYS A 173 -9.36 20.41 4.73
C LYS A 173 -10.40 20.35 3.59
N PRO A 174 -10.23 21.13 2.52
CA PRO A 174 -11.21 21.24 1.45
C PRO A 174 -11.52 19.86 0.85
N GLU A 175 -12.78 19.65 0.47
CA GLU A 175 -13.18 18.40 -0.18
C GLU A 175 -12.69 18.40 -1.64
N PRO A 176 -11.79 17.48 -2.03
CA PRO A 176 -11.40 17.37 -3.42
C PRO A 176 -12.62 16.90 -4.24
N PRO A 177 -12.87 17.47 -5.42
CA PRO A 177 -13.92 16.98 -6.30
C PRO A 177 -13.62 15.52 -6.67
N PRO A 178 -14.66 14.69 -6.91
CA PRO A 178 -14.47 13.31 -7.33
C PRO A 178 -13.58 13.31 -8.58
N ALA A 179 -12.53 12.48 -8.55
CA ALA A 179 -11.58 12.41 -9.64
C ALA A 179 -12.34 12.13 -10.95
N PRO A 180 -12.06 12.88 -12.03
CA PRO A 180 -12.75 12.69 -13.30
C PRO A 180 -12.59 11.23 -13.75
N ALA A 181 -13.66 10.65 -14.31
CA ALA A 181 -13.59 9.31 -14.86
C ALA A 181 -12.42 9.22 -15.85
N PRO A 182 -11.61 8.16 -15.82
CA PRO A 182 -10.51 8.03 -16.75
C PRO A 182 -11.06 8.13 -18.17
N THR A 183 -10.59 9.10 -18.95
CA THR A 183 -10.75 9.05 -20.40
C THR A 183 -10.13 7.73 -20.85
N PRO A 184 -10.86 6.88 -21.59
CA PRO A 184 -10.29 5.65 -22.11
C PRO A 184 -9.01 6.02 -22.87
N SER A 185 -7.92 5.31 -22.57
CA SER A 185 -6.73 5.34 -23.43
C SER A 185 -7.19 5.16 -24.87
N PRO A 186 -6.73 5.98 -25.83
CA PRO A 186 -7.18 5.87 -27.20
C PRO A 186 -6.81 4.49 -27.73
N SER A 187 -7.81 3.63 -27.89
CA SER A 187 -7.73 2.55 -28.86
C SER A 187 -7.58 3.24 -30.24
N PRO A 188 -6.70 2.77 -31.13
CA PRO A 188 -6.39 3.47 -32.37
C PRO A 188 -7.64 3.47 -33.27
N ALA A 189 -8.37 4.58 -33.27
CA ALA A 189 -9.37 4.85 -34.29
C ALA A 189 -8.67 5.34 -35.56
N PRO A 190 -9.17 4.96 -36.76
CA PRO A 190 -8.53 5.30 -38.03
C PRO A 190 -8.59 6.82 -38.29
N ALA A 191 -7.62 7.29 -39.08
CA ALA A 191 -7.37 8.69 -39.38
C ALA A 191 -8.64 9.48 -39.80
N PRO A 192 -8.82 10.73 -39.33
CA PRO A 192 -9.94 11.55 -39.77
C PRO A 192 -9.66 12.21 -41.13
N SER A 193 -10.62 12.09 -42.04
CA SER A 193 -10.76 12.94 -43.22
C SER A 193 -11.76 14.05 -42.94
N GLY A 194 -11.39 15.33 -43.14
CA GLY A 194 -12.35 16.46 -43.21
C GLY A 194 -11.83 17.79 -42.66
N SER A 195 -11.93 18.84 -43.47
CA SER A 195 -11.46 20.23 -43.27
C SER A 195 -12.33 21.08 -42.32
N PRO A 196 -11.91 22.32 -41.92
CA PRO A 196 -12.10 22.86 -40.57
C PRO A 196 -13.29 23.83 -40.39
N ALA A 197 -13.75 23.94 -39.13
CA ALA A 197 -14.59 25.00 -38.59
C ALA A 197 -13.87 25.69 -37.40
N PRO A 198 -14.25 26.92 -37.00
CA PRO A 198 -13.31 27.96 -36.56
C PRO A 198 -12.80 27.82 -35.12
N ALA A 199 -11.59 28.36 -34.93
CA ALA A 199 -10.73 28.22 -33.76
C ALA A 199 -11.35 28.73 -32.43
N GLU A 200 -11.64 27.78 -31.54
CA GLU A 200 -11.55 28.03 -30.10
C GLU A 200 -10.07 28.05 -29.69
N ARG A 201 -9.72 29.00 -28.80
CA ARG A 201 -8.36 29.17 -28.28
C ARG A 201 -7.88 27.85 -27.68
N PRO A 202 -6.67 27.36 -28.01
CA PRO A 202 -6.20 26.12 -27.44
C PRO A 202 -5.95 26.33 -25.95
N ALA A 203 -6.76 25.66 -25.11
CA ALA A 203 -6.36 25.32 -23.76
C ALA A 203 -4.96 24.68 -23.86
N SER A 204 -4.01 25.21 -23.10
CA SER A 204 -2.65 24.68 -23.03
C SER A 204 -2.73 23.17 -22.78
N LYS A 205 -2.11 22.38 -23.66
CA LYS A 205 -1.95 20.94 -23.42
C LYS A 205 -1.29 20.78 -22.05
N PRO A 206 -1.83 19.95 -21.13
CA PRO A 206 -1.15 19.70 -19.87
C PRO A 206 0.23 19.13 -20.19
N ALA A 207 1.27 19.71 -19.59
CA ALA A 207 2.63 19.21 -19.72
C ALA A 207 2.64 17.71 -19.36
N SER A 208 3.21 16.88 -20.23
CA SER A 208 3.33 15.45 -19.99
C SER A 208 4.16 15.22 -18.73
N TRP A 209 3.59 14.55 -17.73
CA TRP A 209 4.35 14.08 -16.57
C TRP A 209 5.28 12.93 -17.01
N PRO A 210 6.48 12.79 -16.43
CA PRO A 210 7.13 13.73 -15.51
C PRO A 210 7.64 14.98 -16.26
N LEU A 211 7.81 16.09 -15.53
CA LEU A 211 8.56 17.23 -16.06
C LEU A 211 10.06 16.89 -16.15
N PRO A 212 10.88 17.59 -16.97
CA PRO A 212 12.32 17.47 -16.90
C PRO A 212 12.84 17.71 -15.47
N ALA A 213 13.86 16.94 -15.05
CA ALA A 213 14.50 17.05 -13.74
C ALA A 213 15.44 18.27 -13.65
N GLU A 214 14.91 19.44 -13.99
CA GLU A 214 15.60 20.73 -13.93
C GLU A 214 14.91 21.64 -12.92
N LEU A 215 15.71 22.27 -12.06
CA LEU A 215 15.22 23.27 -11.12
C LEU A 215 14.61 24.45 -11.89
N HIS A 216 13.52 24.99 -11.35
CA HIS A 216 12.95 26.23 -11.85
C HIS A 216 14.02 27.33 -11.90
N PRO A 217 14.12 28.13 -12.98
CA PRO A 217 15.17 29.15 -13.12
C PRO A 217 15.27 30.10 -11.92
N LEU A 218 14.13 30.53 -11.36
CA LEU A 218 14.09 31.36 -10.15
C LEU A 218 14.74 30.72 -8.92
N VAL A 219 14.73 29.38 -8.81
CA VAL A 219 15.31 28.64 -7.68
C VAL A 219 16.79 28.37 -7.93
N ARG A 220 17.16 28.02 -9.16
CA ARG A 220 18.55 27.82 -9.57
C ARG A 220 19.37 29.10 -9.36
N ASP A 221 18.82 30.23 -9.79
CA ASP A 221 19.48 31.53 -9.78
C ASP A 221 19.00 32.42 -8.62
N PHE A 222 18.53 31.80 -7.53
CA PHE A 222 17.90 32.51 -6.40
C PHE A 222 18.89 33.44 -5.68
N PRO A 223 18.58 34.75 -5.51
CA PRO A 223 19.49 35.69 -4.86
C PRO A 223 19.53 35.49 -3.34
N ALA A 224 20.72 35.23 -2.80
CA ALA A 224 20.92 34.97 -1.36
C ALA A 224 20.38 36.08 -0.44
N ALA A 225 20.38 37.34 -0.89
CA ALA A 225 19.85 38.48 -0.13
C ALA A 225 18.33 38.39 0.13
N GLU A 226 17.59 37.66 -0.71
CA GLU A 226 16.15 37.48 -0.59
C GLU A 226 15.77 36.24 0.25
N GLU A 227 16.76 35.44 0.66
CA GLU A 227 16.60 34.15 1.35
C GLU A 227 16.56 34.30 2.89
N GLY A 228 16.15 35.48 3.39
CA GLY A 228 16.12 35.77 4.83
C GLY A 228 14.98 35.11 5.61
N SER A 229 13.88 34.74 4.95
CA SER A 229 12.76 33.99 5.52
C SER A 229 11.99 33.24 4.43
N PHE A 230 11.22 32.20 4.77
CA PHE A 230 10.43 31.47 3.78
C PHE A 230 9.35 32.36 3.14
N GLU A 231 8.80 33.34 3.88
CA GLU A 231 7.86 34.31 3.34
C GLU A 231 8.52 35.26 2.35
N SER A 232 9.79 35.63 2.58
CA SER A 232 10.57 36.44 1.64
C SER A 232 10.78 35.70 0.32
N VAL A 233 11.16 34.42 0.42
CA VAL A 233 11.31 33.53 -0.73
C VAL A 233 10.01 33.39 -1.51
N ALA A 234 8.92 33.09 -0.81
CA ALA A 234 7.60 32.93 -1.42
C ALA A 234 7.12 34.22 -2.12
N ARG A 235 7.30 35.40 -1.49
CA ARG A 235 6.99 36.70 -2.10
C ARG A 235 7.84 36.99 -3.33
N PHE A 236 9.14 36.70 -3.27
CA PHE A 236 10.05 36.86 -4.41
C PHE A 236 9.60 36.03 -5.61
N ILE A 237 9.27 34.75 -5.36
CA ILE A 237 8.77 33.83 -6.38
C ILE A 237 7.44 34.35 -6.95
N LYS A 238 6.45 34.69 -6.11
CA LYS A 238 5.15 35.20 -6.57
C LYS A 238 5.26 36.44 -7.44
N ALA A 239 6.16 37.35 -7.11
CA ALA A 239 6.35 38.59 -7.86
C ALA A 239 6.92 38.37 -9.27
N ARG A 240 7.61 37.24 -9.50
CA ARG A 240 8.32 36.94 -10.75
C ARG A 240 7.71 35.79 -11.54
N GLU A 241 6.87 34.97 -10.91
CA GLU A 241 6.17 33.86 -11.53
C GLU A 241 4.64 33.97 -11.34
N PRO A 242 3.95 34.64 -12.27
CA PRO A 242 2.50 34.84 -12.19
C PRO A 242 1.71 33.56 -12.52
N GLU A 243 2.28 32.63 -13.29
CA GLU A 243 1.59 31.40 -13.69
C GLU A 243 1.47 30.43 -12.51
N PRO A 244 0.26 30.03 -12.06
CA PRO A 244 0.09 29.20 -10.88
C PRO A 244 0.87 27.88 -10.91
N ARG A 245 0.88 27.19 -12.06
CA ARG A 245 1.60 25.92 -12.20
C ARG A 245 3.12 26.09 -12.10
N ALA A 246 3.67 27.10 -12.79
CA ALA A 246 5.10 27.39 -12.75
C ALA A 246 5.54 27.90 -11.37
N ARG A 247 4.69 28.72 -10.73
CA ARG A 247 4.91 29.19 -9.36
C ARG A 247 4.95 28.05 -8.37
N LEU A 248 3.97 27.14 -8.41
CA LEU A 248 3.97 25.96 -7.55
C LEU A 248 5.22 25.11 -7.77
N LYS A 249 5.67 24.93 -9.03
CA LYS A 249 6.94 24.26 -9.33
C LYS A 249 8.11 24.97 -8.66
N ALA A 250 8.21 26.30 -8.74
CA ALA A 250 9.26 27.05 -8.06
C ALA A 250 9.23 26.90 -6.53
N LEU A 251 8.05 26.89 -5.90
CA LEU A 251 7.93 26.65 -4.46
C LEU A 251 8.37 25.23 -4.09
N HIS A 252 7.88 24.22 -4.82
CA HIS A 252 8.24 22.82 -4.64
C HIS A 252 9.76 22.60 -4.80
N ASP A 253 10.33 23.10 -5.90
CA ASP A 253 11.75 22.97 -6.20
C ASP A 253 12.62 23.63 -5.14
N TYR A 254 12.20 24.79 -4.61
CA TYR A 254 12.92 25.43 -3.51
C TYR A 254 12.98 24.53 -2.28
N VAL A 255 11.85 23.91 -1.89
CA VAL A 255 11.81 23.00 -0.74
C VAL A 255 12.65 21.74 -1.00
N ALA A 256 12.47 21.09 -2.16
CA ALA A 256 13.19 19.87 -2.52
C ALA A 256 14.71 20.09 -2.67
N ASP A 257 15.14 21.28 -3.10
CA ASP A 257 16.55 21.62 -3.30
C ASP A 257 17.23 22.13 -2.02
N ARG A 258 16.54 22.94 -1.21
CA ARG A 258 17.16 23.69 -0.10
C ARG A 258 17.07 23.02 1.26
N ILE A 259 16.23 21.99 1.40
CA ILE A 259 16.08 21.24 2.65
C ILE A 259 16.80 19.90 2.52
N ALA A 260 17.57 19.53 3.55
CA ALA A 260 18.20 18.23 3.68
C ALA A 260 17.37 17.29 4.57
N TYR A 261 17.28 16.01 4.24
CA TYR A 261 16.52 15.07 5.05
C TYR A 261 17.26 14.72 6.36
N ASP A 262 16.58 14.82 7.50
CA ASP A 262 17.16 14.48 8.81
C ASP A 262 17.08 12.98 9.12
N ALA A 263 17.84 12.19 8.36
CA ALA A 263 17.92 10.74 8.53
C ALA A 263 18.43 10.33 9.93
N VAL A 264 19.25 11.17 10.57
CA VAL A 264 19.78 10.93 11.91
C VAL A 264 18.70 11.12 12.96
N ALA A 265 18.00 12.26 12.95
CA ALA A 265 16.94 12.53 13.91
C ALA A 265 15.78 11.53 13.79
N LEU A 266 15.44 11.12 12.56
CA LEU A 266 14.45 10.07 12.33
C LEU A 266 14.90 8.73 12.93
N ALA A 267 16.14 8.31 12.67
CA ALA A 267 16.65 7.04 13.16
C ALA A 267 16.84 7.00 14.69
N ASP A 268 17.02 8.16 15.34
CA ASP A 268 17.17 8.30 16.79
C ASP A 268 15.84 8.57 17.51
N ASP A 269 14.72 8.65 16.78
CA ASP A 269 13.41 9.05 17.32
C ASP A 269 13.45 10.40 18.09
N ALA A 270 14.26 11.33 17.58
CA ALA A 270 14.57 12.61 18.20
C ALA A 270 14.34 13.77 17.22
N ILE A 271 13.16 13.76 16.57
CA ILE A 271 12.79 14.72 15.53
C ILE A 271 12.59 16.12 16.14
N PRO A 272 13.35 17.15 15.70
CA PRO A 272 13.14 18.54 16.13
C PRO A 272 11.80 19.11 15.64
N ALA A 273 11.50 20.36 15.99
CA ALA A 273 10.31 21.05 15.50
C ALA A 273 10.23 21.03 13.96
N GLN A 274 9.06 20.67 13.42
CA GLN A 274 8.80 20.50 11.98
C GLN A 274 7.90 21.61 11.41
N ASP A 275 7.72 22.72 12.14
CA ASP A 275 7.05 23.90 11.61
C ASP A 275 7.90 24.57 10.52
N ALA A 276 7.24 25.32 9.63
CA ALA A 276 7.88 25.92 8.46
C ALA A 276 9.10 26.80 8.81
N LYS A 277 9.04 27.55 9.92
CA LYS A 277 10.12 28.44 10.33
C LYS A 277 11.33 27.62 10.79
N SER A 278 11.12 26.65 11.68
CA SER A 278 12.19 25.78 12.20
C SER A 278 12.90 25.03 11.08
N VAL A 279 12.15 24.46 10.13
CA VAL A 279 12.71 23.73 8.98
C VAL A 279 13.47 24.66 8.03
N PHE A 280 12.93 25.86 7.76
CA PHE A 280 13.59 26.85 6.93
C PHE A 280 14.92 27.34 7.53
N ASP A 281 14.93 27.64 8.83
CA ASP A 281 16.12 28.11 9.54
C ASP A 281 17.20 27.03 9.61
N ALA A 282 16.80 25.79 9.89
CA ALA A 282 17.71 24.65 9.98
C ALA A 282 18.19 24.14 8.62
N LYS A 283 17.49 24.47 7.52
CA LYS A 283 17.64 23.87 6.18
C LYS A 283 17.59 22.35 6.21
N LYS A 284 16.83 21.81 7.16
CA LYS A 284 16.82 20.38 7.48
C LYS A 284 15.50 19.98 8.13
N GLY A 285 14.97 18.81 7.77
CA GLY A 285 13.70 18.30 8.32
C GLY A 285 13.42 16.87 7.90
N VAL A 286 12.31 16.31 8.38
CA VAL A 286 11.73 15.04 7.88
C VAL A 286 10.52 15.34 7.00
N CYS A 287 9.86 14.32 6.45
CA CYS A 287 8.76 14.48 5.48
C CYS A 287 7.70 15.51 5.90
N ALA A 288 7.28 15.50 7.17
CA ALA A 288 6.35 16.52 7.71
C ALA A 288 6.88 17.95 7.56
N GLY A 289 8.16 18.19 7.83
CA GLY A 289 8.78 19.50 7.72
C GLY A 289 8.86 20.02 6.28
N TYR A 290 9.13 19.14 5.32
CA TYR A 290 9.06 19.49 3.89
C TYR A 290 7.63 19.89 3.50
N ALA A 291 6.66 19.07 3.91
CA ALA A 291 5.26 19.30 3.57
C ALA A 291 4.69 20.58 4.20
N ASN A 292 5.04 20.86 5.45
CA ASN A 292 4.66 22.08 6.18
C ASN A 292 5.29 23.32 5.55
N LEU A 293 6.60 23.28 5.21
CA LEU A 293 7.27 24.41 4.58
C LEU A 293 6.64 24.75 3.21
N LEU A 294 6.35 23.74 2.37
CA LEU A 294 5.70 23.97 1.09
C LEU A 294 4.30 24.60 1.27
N LYS A 295 3.50 24.08 2.21
CA LYS A 295 2.18 24.64 2.55
C LYS A 295 2.30 26.09 3.02
N ALA A 296 3.23 26.40 3.92
CA ALA A 296 3.42 27.74 4.46
C ALA A 296 3.87 28.74 3.38
N MET A 297 4.78 28.34 2.50
CA MET A 297 5.17 29.14 1.34
C MET A 297 4.00 29.38 0.37
N ALA A 298 3.19 28.34 0.10
CA ALA A 298 2.01 28.45 -0.75
C ALA A 298 0.92 29.37 -0.16
N LYS A 299 0.76 29.38 1.17
CA LYS A 299 -0.14 30.31 1.87
C LYS A 299 0.24 31.77 1.61
N VAL A 300 1.54 32.09 1.58
CA VAL A 300 2.04 33.45 1.28
C VAL A 300 1.76 33.85 -0.18
N THR A 301 1.82 32.91 -1.11
CA THR A 301 1.56 33.16 -2.55
C THR A 301 0.08 33.12 -2.92
N GLY A 302 -0.78 32.73 -1.98
CA GLY A 302 -2.22 32.55 -2.18
C GLY A 302 -2.58 31.30 -2.98
N ASP A 303 -1.70 30.29 -3.00
CA ASP A 303 -1.94 29.02 -3.68
C ASP A 303 -2.51 27.99 -2.68
N GLU A 304 -3.52 27.24 -3.10
CA GLU A 304 -4.19 26.24 -2.25
C GLU A 304 -3.35 24.96 -2.18
N VAL A 305 -2.63 24.76 -1.07
CA VAL A 305 -1.84 23.55 -0.79
C VAL A 305 -2.17 23.01 0.59
N VAL A 306 -2.34 21.69 0.70
CA VAL A 306 -2.60 20.99 1.95
C VAL A 306 -1.50 19.99 2.27
N VAL A 307 -1.37 19.63 3.54
CA VAL A 307 -0.56 18.49 3.97
C VAL A 307 -1.46 17.25 4.00
N VAL A 308 -0.99 16.18 3.38
CA VAL A 308 -1.62 14.87 3.36
C VAL A 308 -0.73 13.92 4.15
N VAL A 309 -1.36 13.14 5.03
CA VAL A 309 -0.70 12.12 5.86
C VAL A 309 -1.22 10.74 5.49
N GLY A 310 -0.35 9.76 5.56
CA GLY A 310 -0.68 8.36 5.36
C GLY A 310 0.57 7.50 5.35
N ASP A 311 0.52 6.36 4.68
CA ASP A 311 1.64 5.43 4.59
C ASP A 311 2.31 5.48 3.21
N ALA A 312 3.63 5.40 3.20
CA ALA A 312 4.41 5.26 1.98
C ALA A 312 5.30 4.01 2.02
N ARG A 313 5.47 3.35 0.87
CA ARG A 313 6.22 2.09 0.73
C ARG A 313 7.53 2.32 0.00
N THR A 314 8.61 1.87 0.63
CA THR A 314 9.94 1.99 0.05
C THR A 314 10.52 0.66 -0.40
N ASP A 315 10.16 -0.42 0.30
CA ASP A 315 10.70 -1.76 0.13
C ASP A 315 9.69 -2.88 0.43
N VAL A 316 9.94 -4.10 -0.08
CA VAL A 316 9.05 -5.26 0.04
C VAL A 316 8.99 -5.79 1.47
N ASP A 317 10.00 -5.44 2.27
CA ASP A 317 10.06 -5.71 3.70
C ASP A 317 9.05 -4.83 4.49
N GLU A 318 8.63 -3.70 3.93
CA GLU A 318 7.64 -2.77 4.48
C GLU A 318 6.41 -2.67 3.58
N ILE A 319 5.82 -3.82 3.24
CA ILE A 319 4.69 -3.88 2.30
C ILE A 319 3.43 -3.10 2.74
N GLY A 320 3.31 -2.81 4.05
CA GLY A 320 2.26 -1.94 4.61
C GLY A 320 2.58 -0.45 4.54
N GLY A 321 3.85 -0.11 4.31
CA GLY A 321 4.40 1.24 4.37
C GLY A 321 4.77 1.65 5.79
N GLY A 322 5.55 2.72 5.87
CA GLY A 322 5.73 3.50 7.09
C GLY A 322 5.00 4.83 6.95
N GLY A 323 4.69 5.46 8.09
CA GLY A 323 4.06 6.78 8.10
C GLY A 323 4.86 7.77 7.25
N HIS A 324 4.14 8.66 6.57
CA HIS A 324 4.70 9.66 5.68
C HIS A 324 3.78 10.88 5.60
N ALA A 325 4.34 12.00 5.17
CA ALA A 325 3.62 13.24 4.94
C ALA A 325 4.08 13.89 3.63
N TRP A 326 3.11 14.32 2.82
CA TRP A 326 3.33 14.93 1.51
C TRP A 326 2.29 16.03 1.28
N ASN A 327 2.14 16.51 0.05
CA ASN A 327 1.22 17.60 -0.26
C ASN A 327 0.21 17.24 -1.36
N ALA A 328 -0.92 17.93 -1.32
CA ALA A 328 -1.78 18.09 -2.49
C ALA A 328 -1.96 19.58 -2.76
N ALA A 329 -1.95 19.97 -4.04
CA ALA A 329 -2.13 21.37 -4.45
C ALA A 329 -3.21 21.50 -5.50
N LYS A 330 -3.95 22.60 -5.45
CA LYS A 330 -5.03 22.88 -6.39
C LYS A 330 -4.61 23.94 -7.39
N ILE A 331 -4.70 23.60 -8.68
CA ILE A 331 -4.45 24.50 -9.79
C ILE A 331 -5.67 24.44 -10.71
N ASP A 332 -6.24 25.59 -11.03
CA ASP A 332 -7.41 25.72 -11.92
C ASP A 332 -8.57 24.78 -11.54
N GLY A 333 -8.83 24.64 -10.24
CA GLY A 333 -9.91 23.80 -9.71
C GLY A 333 -9.58 22.30 -9.62
N THR A 334 -8.41 21.86 -10.07
CA THR A 334 -7.98 20.45 -10.05
C THR A 334 -6.89 20.24 -9.01
N TRP A 335 -7.01 19.18 -8.21
CA TRP A 335 -5.98 18.79 -7.22
C TRP A 335 -4.92 17.88 -7.84
N TYR A 336 -3.68 18.08 -7.41
CA TYR A 336 -2.50 17.35 -7.86
C TYR A 336 -1.67 16.91 -6.65
N LEU A 337 -1.10 15.71 -6.73
CA LEU A 337 -0.26 15.14 -5.67
C LEU A 337 1.19 15.59 -5.87
N LEU A 338 1.82 16.01 -4.76
CA LEU A 338 3.22 16.41 -4.71
C LEU A 338 3.93 15.72 -3.55
N ASP A 339 5.18 15.31 -3.72
CA ASP A 339 6.06 14.98 -2.60
C ASP A 339 7.46 15.61 -2.77
N PRO A 340 7.69 16.81 -2.20
CA PRO A 340 9.00 17.46 -2.25
C PRO A 340 10.09 16.69 -1.49
N THR A 341 9.72 15.79 -0.57
CA THR A 341 10.67 14.96 0.16
C THR A 341 11.30 13.93 -0.76
N TRP A 342 10.50 13.16 -1.49
CA TRP A 342 11.00 12.11 -2.38
C TRP A 342 11.59 12.65 -3.68
N ASP A 343 11.26 13.90 -4.06
CA ASP A 343 11.93 14.64 -5.12
C ASP A 343 13.23 15.34 -4.67
N SER A 344 13.62 15.28 -3.37
CA SER A 344 14.87 15.88 -2.85
C SER A 344 16.10 14.97 -2.94
N GLY A 345 15.89 13.65 -2.99
CA GLY A 345 16.94 12.65 -2.88
C GLY A 345 16.50 11.37 -2.17
N HIS A 346 17.44 10.65 -1.59
CA HIS A 346 17.17 9.39 -0.91
C HIS A 346 18.00 9.21 0.37
N VAL A 347 17.54 8.33 1.25
CA VAL A 347 18.24 7.95 2.48
C VAL A 347 18.77 6.53 2.35
N LYS A 348 20.03 6.32 2.74
CA LYS A 348 20.61 5.00 2.95
C LYS A 348 21.17 4.94 4.37
N GLY A 349 20.56 4.11 5.22
CA GLY A 349 20.87 4.06 6.65
C GLY A 349 20.64 5.43 7.30
N ARG A 350 21.72 6.07 7.76
CA ARG A 350 21.68 7.38 8.45
C ARG A 350 22.15 8.54 7.56
N THR A 351 22.34 8.28 6.26
CA THR A 351 22.91 9.24 5.32
C THR A 351 21.87 9.63 4.29
N PHE A 352 21.59 10.93 4.20
CA PHE A 352 20.83 11.52 3.12
C PHE A 352 21.76 11.87 1.95
N THR A 353 21.38 11.43 0.75
CA THR A 353 22.04 11.80 -0.51
C THR A 353 21.07 12.62 -1.33
N LYS A 354 21.43 13.89 -1.57
CA LYS A 354 20.65 14.80 -2.40
C LYS A 354 20.59 14.30 -3.84
N GLY A 355 19.42 14.38 -4.45
CA GLY A 355 19.16 13.98 -5.83
C GLY A 355 17.81 14.52 -6.29
N TYR A 356 17.82 15.74 -6.81
CA TYR A 356 16.60 16.41 -7.24
C TYR A 356 15.93 15.69 -8.41
N THR A 357 14.62 15.44 -8.30
CA THR A 357 13.78 14.96 -9.40
C THR A 357 12.44 15.67 -9.45
N THR A 358 11.61 15.27 -10.40
CA THR A 358 10.23 15.73 -10.62
C THR A 358 9.27 14.53 -10.70
N ASN A 359 9.71 13.38 -10.20
CA ASN A 359 8.97 12.11 -10.22
C ASN A 359 7.74 12.18 -9.31
N TYR A 360 7.77 13.03 -8.29
CA TYR A 360 6.68 13.24 -7.35
C TYR A 360 6.06 14.64 -7.47
N PHE A 361 6.35 15.39 -8.53
CA PHE A 361 5.70 16.68 -8.79
C PHE A 361 4.51 16.53 -9.75
N MET A 362 3.30 16.74 -9.23
CA MET A 362 2.02 16.61 -9.97
C MET A 362 1.85 15.20 -10.58
N THR A 363 2.21 14.18 -9.81
CA THR A 363 2.21 12.79 -10.25
C THR A 363 0.78 12.27 -10.44
N PRO A 364 0.50 11.53 -11.52
CA PRO A 364 -0.80 10.92 -11.73
C PRO A 364 -1.25 10.08 -10.52
N PRO A 365 -2.49 10.21 -10.05
CA PRO A 365 -3.01 9.47 -8.90
C PRO A 365 -2.82 7.95 -8.97
N GLU A 366 -2.92 7.37 -10.16
CA GLU A 366 -2.70 5.93 -10.39
C GLU A 366 -1.25 5.51 -10.19
N ILE A 367 -0.29 6.43 -10.37
CA ILE A 367 1.14 6.19 -10.18
C ILE A 367 1.52 6.49 -8.72
N PHE A 368 1.08 7.65 -8.20
CA PHE A 368 1.35 8.04 -6.80
C PHE A 368 0.75 7.03 -5.81
N GLY A 369 -0.45 6.52 -6.12
CA GLY A 369 -1.13 5.49 -5.33
C GLY A 369 -0.50 4.11 -5.35
N VAL A 370 0.60 3.89 -6.11
CA VAL A 370 1.36 2.63 -6.06
C VAL A 370 2.18 2.56 -4.78
N ASP A 371 2.81 3.67 -4.37
CA ASP A 371 3.71 3.72 -3.23
C ASP A 371 3.25 4.68 -2.12
N HIS A 372 2.18 5.46 -2.30
CA HIS A 372 1.56 6.28 -1.26
C HIS A 372 0.08 5.95 -1.05
N LEU A 373 -0.33 5.78 0.20
CA LEU A 373 -1.72 5.58 0.61
C LEU A 373 -2.10 6.59 1.71
N PRO A 374 -2.94 7.59 1.43
CA PRO A 374 -3.41 8.54 2.45
C PRO A 374 -4.33 7.86 3.46
N GLU A 375 -4.34 8.39 4.69
CA GLU A 375 -5.32 8.01 5.72
C GLU A 375 -6.74 8.37 5.30
N GLU A 376 -6.94 9.55 4.73
CA GLU A 376 -8.23 9.97 4.20
C GLU A 376 -8.35 9.53 2.74
N GLU A 377 -9.28 8.62 2.45
CA GLU A 377 -9.51 8.04 1.12
C GLU A 377 -9.64 9.10 0.00
N ARG A 378 -10.23 10.26 0.32
CA ARG A 378 -10.41 11.38 -0.63
C ARG A 378 -9.10 11.91 -1.21
N TRP A 379 -8.00 11.84 -0.47
CA TRP A 379 -6.68 12.31 -0.93
C TRP A 379 -5.98 11.32 -1.86
N GLN A 380 -6.58 10.16 -2.15
CA GLN A 380 -6.07 9.31 -3.22
C GLN A 380 -6.21 10.00 -4.57
N LEU A 381 -7.17 10.93 -4.73
CA LEU A 381 -7.52 11.60 -5.99
C LEU A 381 -7.77 10.60 -7.15
N ARG A 382 -8.17 9.37 -6.82
CA ARG A 382 -8.48 8.31 -7.79
C ARG A 382 -9.98 8.24 -8.01
N HIS A 383 -10.39 7.96 -9.25
CA HIS A 383 -11.80 7.73 -9.56
C HIS A 383 -12.35 6.47 -8.85
N ARG A 384 -11.47 5.48 -8.65
CA ARG A 384 -11.72 4.29 -7.82
C ARG A 384 -10.62 4.22 -6.78
N PRO A 385 -10.89 4.68 -5.55
CA PRO A 385 -9.97 4.49 -4.44
C PRO A 385 -9.69 3.01 -4.22
N ILE A 386 -8.47 2.74 -3.77
CA ILE A 386 -8.00 1.40 -3.42
C ILE A 386 -8.03 1.23 -1.90
N SER A 387 -8.31 0.01 -1.43
CA SER A 387 -8.17 -0.31 -0.01
C SER A 387 -6.72 -0.53 0.37
N ARG A 388 -6.40 -0.50 1.66
CA ARG A 388 -5.06 -0.81 2.15
C ARG A 388 -4.56 -2.19 1.74
N GLY A 389 -5.44 -3.19 1.74
CA GLY A 389 -5.09 -4.53 1.26
C GLY A 389 -4.74 -4.54 -0.23
N GLU A 390 -5.42 -3.75 -1.06
CA GLU A 390 -5.07 -3.57 -2.47
C GLU A 390 -3.75 -2.82 -2.64
N PHE A 391 -3.56 -1.74 -1.88
CA PHE A 391 -2.29 -1.02 -1.81
C PHE A 391 -1.12 -1.98 -1.53
N MET A 392 -1.20 -2.78 -0.47
CA MET A 392 -0.17 -3.77 -0.12
C MET A 392 0.12 -4.77 -1.24
N ARG A 393 -0.92 -5.21 -1.97
CA ARG A 393 -0.76 -6.18 -3.08
C ARG A 393 -0.15 -5.57 -4.33
N GLN A 394 -0.28 -4.26 -4.57
CA GLN A 394 0.24 -3.64 -5.79
C GLN A 394 1.74 -3.92 -5.95
N PRO A 395 2.23 -4.13 -7.19
CA PRO A 395 3.64 -4.21 -7.50
C PRO A 395 4.39 -3.04 -6.88
N MET A 396 5.56 -3.31 -6.33
CA MET A 396 6.27 -2.29 -5.59
C MET A 396 7.22 -1.54 -6.52
N LEU A 397 6.62 -0.65 -7.31
CA LEU A 397 7.28 0.21 -8.28
C LEU A 397 7.27 1.64 -7.78
N ARG A 398 8.39 2.35 -7.94
CA ARG A 398 8.50 3.77 -7.64
C ARG A 398 7.92 4.58 -8.78
N ALA A 399 7.48 5.82 -8.54
CA ALA A 399 7.03 6.71 -9.61
C ALA A 399 8.06 6.84 -10.75
N ARG A 400 9.36 6.79 -10.43
CA ARG A 400 10.44 6.85 -11.42
C ARG A 400 10.41 5.71 -12.45
N PHE A 401 9.86 4.55 -12.11
CA PHE A 401 9.65 3.46 -13.07
C PHE A 401 8.79 3.94 -14.24
N HIS A 402 7.69 4.61 -13.91
CA HIS A 402 6.78 5.18 -14.89
C HIS A 402 7.35 6.43 -15.57
N ALA A 403 8.20 7.19 -14.87
CA ALA A 403 8.94 8.32 -15.43
C ALA A 403 9.86 7.90 -16.60
N TYR A 404 10.47 6.71 -16.53
CA TYR A 404 11.22 6.11 -17.63
C TYR A 404 10.34 5.59 -18.78
N GLY A 405 9.01 5.78 -18.71
CA GLY A 405 8.06 5.28 -19.70
C GLY A 405 7.82 3.77 -19.62
N LEU A 406 8.24 3.11 -18.54
CA LEU A 406 8.05 1.68 -18.35
C LEU A 406 6.62 1.40 -17.86
N ALA A 407 6.07 0.26 -18.30
CA ALA A 407 4.80 -0.24 -17.80
C ALA A 407 4.91 -1.74 -17.52
N LEU A 408 4.60 -2.15 -16.29
CA LEU A 408 4.58 -3.55 -15.90
C LEU A 408 3.40 -4.28 -16.54
N GLU A 409 3.66 -5.44 -17.13
CA GLU A 409 2.63 -6.34 -17.64
C GLU A 409 2.45 -7.54 -16.71
N ARG A 410 3.56 -8.12 -16.22
CA ARG A 410 3.56 -9.22 -15.25
C ARG A 410 4.81 -9.20 -14.36
N PRO A 411 4.73 -9.62 -13.09
CA PRO A 411 3.51 -10.02 -12.38
C PRO A 411 2.63 -8.83 -11.99
N ASP A 412 1.40 -9.07 -11.56
CA ASP A 412 0.42 -8.02 -11.20
C ASP A 412 0.45 -7.64 -9.71
N ARG A 413 1.44 -8.16 -8.96
CA ARG A 413 1.53 -8.03 -7.50
C ARG A 413 2.97 -7.99 -7.00
N SER A 414 3.16 -7.45 -5.80
CA SER A 414 4.47 -7.32 -5.13
C SER A 414 5.07 -8.65 -4.65
N GLN A 415 4.23 -9.62 -4.29
CA GLN A 415 4.68 -10.95 -3.81
C GLN A 415 4.15 -12.07 -4.71
N VAL A 416 5.04 -12.92 -5.19
CA VAL A 416 4.72 -14.04 -6.09
C VAL A 416 5.33 -15.34 -5.61
N THR A 417 4.59 -16.44 -5.76
CA THR A 417 5.15 -17.80 -5.59
C THR A 417 5.42 -18.40 -6.96
N VAL A 418 6.62 -18.91 -7.12
CA VAL A 418 7.13 -19.44 -8.38
C VAL A 418 7.87 -20.75 -8.12
N GLY A 419 8.12 -21.50 -9.19
CA GLY A 419 8.99 -22.68 -9.14
C GLY A 419 10.45 -22.26 -8.97
N ALA A 420 11.30 -22.61 -9.93
CA ALA A 420 12.71 -22.24 -9.92
C ALA A 420 13.04 -20.90 -10.61
N GLU A 421 12.06 -20.25 -11.25
CA GLU A 421 12.31 -19.05 -12.06
C GLU A 421 11.15 -18.06 -11.96
N LEU A 422 11.47 -16.77 -11.82
CA LEU A 422 10.54 -15.65 -11.95
C LEU A 422 10.75 -14.96 -13.30
N GLY A 423 9.69 -14.87 -14.09
CA GLY A 423 9.62 -14.01 -15.28
C GLY A 423 8.89 -12.69 -14.99
N ILE A 424 9.49 -11.58 -15.40
CA ILE A 424 8.88 -10.24 -15.36
C ILE A 424 8.78 -9.72 -16.79
N GLU A 425 7.59 -9.25 -17.17
CA GLU A 425 7.29 -8.73 -18.51
C GLU A 425 6.88 -7.27 -18.40
N LEU A 426 7.50 -6.42 -19.22
CA LEU A 426 7.35 -4.97 -19.16
C LEU A 426 7.23 -4.40 -20.57
N ARG A 427 6.44 -3.35 -20.78
CA ARG A 427 6.53 -2.50 -21.98
C ARG A 427 7.54 -1.39 -21.75
N ASN A 428 8.30 -1.09 -22.81
CA ASN A 428 9.33 -0.07 -22.82
C ASN A 428 9.24 0.82 -24.08
N PRO A 429 8.14 1.60 -24.23
CA PRO A 429 8.03 2.57 -25.31
C PRO A 429 9.08 3.70 -25.22
N GLY A 430 9.58 3.99 -24.02
CA GLY A 430 10.58 5.03 -23.76
C GLY A 430 12.02 4.63 -24.10
N GLY A 431 12.29 3.36 -24.43
CA GLY A 431 13.63 2.89 -24.75
C GLY A 431 14.61 2.91 -23.56
N ALA A 432 14.11 2.85 -22.33
CA ALA A 432 14.94 2.80 -21.13
C ALA A 432 15.72 1.47 -21.05
N PHE A 433 16.93 1.52 -20.49
CA PHE A 433 17.73 0.35 -20.20
C PHE A 433 17.36 -0.18 -18.83
N MET A 434 17.47 -1.49 -18.63
CA MET A 434 17.11 -2.14 -17.37
C MET A 434 18.18 -3.13 -16.93
N LEU A 435 18.45 -3.12 -15.62
CA LEU A 435 19.18 -4.16 -14.93
C LEU A 435 18.27 -4.79 -13.88
N ALA A 436 18.51 -6.05 -13.59
CA ALA A 436 17.82 -6.75 -12.53
C ALA A 436 18.82 -7.62 -11.75
N SER A 437 18.64 -7.65 -10.44
CA SER A 437 19.40 -8.52 -9.55
C SER A 437 18.47 -9.18 -8.56
N MET A 438 18.92 -10.29 -7.97
CA MET A 438 18.22 -10.96 -6.91
C MET A 438 19.11 -11.19 -5.70
N THR A 439 18.52 -11.09 -4.51
CA THR A 439 19.17 -11.41 -3.23
C THR A 439 18.26 -12.31 -2.41
N ALA A 440 18.83 -13.25 -1.67
CA ALA A 440 18.05 -14.03 -0.72
C ALA A 440 17.56 -13.11 0.41
N LYS A 441 16.33 -13.29 0.89
CA LYS A 441 15.79 -12.50 1.99
C LYS A 441 16.62 -12.72 3.26
N GLY A 442 17.09 -11.63 3.88
CA GLY A 442 18.00 -11.66 5.02
C GLY A 442 19.49 -11.70 4.66
N ALA A 443 19.84 -11.67 3.37
CA ALA A 443 21.18 -11.28 2.93
C ALA A 443 21.49 -9.85 3.38
N ARG A 444 22.76 -9.55 3.64
CA ARG A 444 23.19 -8.20 3.99
C ARG A 444 23.16 -7.29 2.76
N ASP A 445 22.91 -5.99 2.96
CA ASP A 445 22.85 -5.01 1.88
C ASP A 445 24.16 -4.84 1.08
N ASP A 446 25.28 -5.35 1.61
CA ASP A 446 26.60 -5.37 0.96
C ASP A 446 26.87 -6.66 0.15
N GLU A 447 26.02 -7.68 0.27
CA GLU A 447 26.10 -8.87 -0.57
C GLU A 447 25.61 -8.53 -1.98
N LEU A 448 26.54 -8.58 -2.94
CA LEU A 448 26.25 -8.42 -4.36
C LEU A 448 25.20 -9.45 -4.79
N GLY A 449 24.02 -8.96 -5.17
CA GLY A 449 22.95 -9.80 -5.68
C GLY A 449 23.35 -10.53 -6.96
N GLU A 450 22.80 -11.72 -7.16
CA GLU A 450 22.97 -12.48 -8.39
C GLU A 450 22.25 -11.75 -9.54
N HIS A 451 22.92 -11.59 -10.68
CA HIS A 451 22.32 -10.93 -11.83
C HIS A 451 21.19 -11.78 -12.43
N CYS A 452 20.08 -11.13 -12.77
CA CYS A 452 19.03 -11.72 -13.58
C CYS A 452 19.31 -11.50 -15.07
N GLU A 453 18.80 -12.38 -15.92
CA GLU A 453 18.87 -12.21 -17.37
C GLU A 453 17.85 -11.16 -17.81
N VAL A 454 18.30 -10.12 -18.52
CA VAL A 454 17.43 -9.06 -19.07
C VAL A 454 17.50 -9.11 -20.60
N ARG A 455 16.34 -9.31 -21.24
CA ARG A 455 16.19 -9.24 -22.70
C ARG A 455 15.65 -7.85 -23.07
N PRO A 456 16.47 -6.96 -23.65
CA PRO A 456 16.05 -5.60 -24.00
C PRO A 456 15.14 -5.59 -25.23
N GLY A 457 14.41 -4.48 -25.40
CA GLY A 457 13.51 -4.27 -26.55
C GLY A 457 12.30 -3.42 -26.17
N PRO A 458 11.33 -3.26 -27.10
CA PRO A 458 10.07 -2.55 -26.84
C PRO A 458 9.21 -3.28 -25.79
N ARG A 459 9.46 -4.58 -25.58
CA ARG A 459 9.02 -5.34 -24.43
C ARG A 459 10.25 -5.95 -23.77
N ILE A 460 10.47 -5.62 -22.50
CA ILE A 460 11.59 -6.16 -21.72
C ILE A 460 11.10 -7.44 -21.04
N GLY A 461 11.90 -8.49 -21.15
CA GLY A 461 11.71 -9.72 -20.38
C GLY A 461 12.86 -9.89 -19.39
N VAL A 462 12.55 -9.95 -18.10
CA VAL A 462 13.52 -10.29 -17.04
C VAL A 462 13.28 -11.73 -16.59
N SER A 463 14.35 -12.51 -16.46
CA SER A 463 14.32 -13.86 -15.92
C SER A 463 15.31 -13.99 -14.75
N CYS A 464 14.79 -14.35 -13.57
CA CYS A 464 15.58 -14.58 -12.37
C CYS A 464 15.43 -16.05 -11.94
N ARG A 465 16.53 -16.81 -11.97
CA ARG A 465 16.56 -18.22 -11.56
C ARG A 465 17.04 -18.39 -10.12
N PHE A 466 16.25 -19.04 -9.29
CA PHE A 466 16.54 -19.20 -7.86
C PHE A 466 17.33 -20.49 -7.61
N PRO A 467 18.50 -20.43 -6.95
CA PRO A 467 19.37 -21.58 -6.76
C PRO A 467 18.80 -22.64 -5.81
N ARG A 468 17.94 -22.25 -4.86
CA ARG A 468 17.29 -23.11 -3.87
C ARG A 468 15.91 -22.57 -3.51
N ASP A 469 15.12 -23.39 -2.82
CA ASP A 469 13.86 -22.93 -2.23
C ASP A 469 14.14 -21.85 -1.18
N GLY A 470 13.27 -20.84 -1.12
CA GLY A 470 13.45 -19.71 -0.23
C GLY A 470 12.67 -18.48 -0.68
N VAL A 471 12.87 -17.39 0.06
CA VAL A 471 12.32 -16.07 -0.27
C VAL A 471 13.44 -15.21 -0.82
N TYR A 472 13.20 -14.55 -1.94
CA TYR A 472 14.15 -13.72 -2.66
C TYR A 472 13.57 -12.34 -2.93
N ARG A 473 14.42 -11.32 -2.89
CA ARG A 473 14.12 -9.97 -3.35
C ARG A 473 14.68 -9.82 -4.75
N VAL A 474 13.85 -9.44 -5.71
CA VAL A 474 14.28 -9.12 -7.09
C VAL A 474 14.21 -7.61 -7.25
N LEU A 475 15.36 -6.97 -7.38
CA LEU A 475 15.50 -5.53 -7.53
C LEU A 475 15.58 -5.18 -9.01
N LEU A 476 14.78 -4.20 -9.42
CA LEU A 476 14.82 -3.62 -10.76
C LEU A 476 15.51 -2.26 -10.71
N PHE A 477 16.39 -2.03 -11.69
CA PHE A 477 17.04 -0.75 -11.90
C PHE A 477 16.86 -0.31 -13.34
N ALA A 478 16.67 0.98 -13.57
CA ALA A 478 16.53 1.54 -14.91
C ALA A 478 17.40 2.78 -15.10
N GLY A 479 17.77 3.04 -16.35
CA GLY A 479 18.57 4.19 -16.73
C GLY A 479 18.31 4.61 -18.18
N PRO A 480 18.64 5.86 -18.54
CA PRO A 480 18.44 6.39 -19.89
C PRO A 480 19.48 5.88 -20.90
N GLU A 481 20.63 5.42 -20.42
CA GLU A 481 21.77 5.01 -21.24
C GLU A 481 22.16 3.55 -20.94
N GLU A 482 22.65 2.84 -21.95
CA GLU A 482 23.10 1.45 -21.82
C GLU A 482 24.27 1.30 -20.85
N HIS A 483 25.21 2.25 -20.93
CA HIS A 483 26.44 2.27 -20.16
C HIS A 483 26.46 3.53 -19.28
N GLY A 484 25.63 3.55 -18.24
CA GLY A 484 25.46 4.72 -17.38
C GLY A 484 25.05 4.37 -15.96
N SER A 485 24.52 5.37 -15.24
CA SER A 485 23.95 5.18 -13.91
C SER A 485 22.56 4.57 -13.99
N PHE A 486 22.33 3.50 -13.24
CA PHE A 486 21.03 2.86 -13.08
C PHE A 486 20.49 3.13 -11.69
N GLU A 487 19.22 3.45 -11.62
CA GLU A 487 18.55 3.81 -10.38
C GLU A 487 17.52 2.76 -10.01
N HIS A 488 17.35 2.49 -8.72
CA HIS A 488 16.37 1.53 -8.24
C HIS A 488 14.95 2.01 -8.54
N VAL A 489 14.20 1.22 -9.33
CA VAL A 489 12.86 1.58 -9.81
C VAL A 489 11.75 0.69 -9.24
N GLY A 490 12.10 -0.43 -8.63
CA GLY A 490 11.11 -1.30 -7.99
C GLY A 490 11.70 -2.60 -7.46
N THR A 491 10.90 -3.33 -6.68
CA THR A 491 11.29 -4.62 -6.11
C THR A 491 10.11 -5.59 -6.14
N PHE A 492 10.41 -6.87 -6.33
CA PHE A 492 9.46 -7.97 -6.15
C PHE A 492 9.96 -8.92 -5.08
N GLU A 493 9.04 -9.53 -4.32
CA GLU A 493 9.35 -10.66 -3.47
C GLU A 493 8.92 -11.95 -4.17
N ALA A 494 9.89 -12.84 -4.39
CA ALA A 494 9.68 -14.14 -5.00
C ALA A 494 9.84 -15.25 -3.95
N VAL A 495 8.81 -16.06 -3.77
CA VAL A 495 8.85 -17.28 -2.96
C VAL A 495 9.09 -18.46 -3.91
N SER A 496 10.32 -18.94 -3.97
CA SER A 496 10.73 -20.11 -4.76
C SER A 496 10.36 -21.40 -4.03
N ARG A 497 9.57 -22.26 -4.67
CA ARG A 497 9.20 -23.60 -4.19
C ARG A 497 9.22 -24.60 -5.34
N ARG A 498 10.16 -25.53 -5.32
CA ARG A 498 10.32 -26.57 -6.36
C ARG A 498 9.40 -27.78 -6.17
#